data_AF-A0A7W0VU52-F1
#
_entry.id   AF-A0A7W0VU52-F1
#
_cell.length_a   1.000
_cell.length_b   1.000
_cell.length_c   1.000
_cell.angle_alpha   90.00
_cell.angle_beta   90.00
_cell.angle_gamma   90.00
#
_symmetry.space_group_name_H-M   'P 1'
#
loop_
_entity.id
_entity.type
_entity.pdbx_description
1 polymer ?
#
loop_
_entity_poly.entity_id
_entity_poly.type
_entity_poly.pdbx_seq_one_letter_code
_entity_poly.pdbx_strand_id
1 'polypeptide(L)'
;MRIALLALLLAVAACPGAPKGPSASEMRMQKQNQITALWTQIRDWRREAGMDVDPSPILISQPPKTVSDAKRVCPESHTVPATCHDICSLADAICDNAEAICGLADDLGKQDDFAQGKCTSAKASCREAKQRCCGCSDKTP
;
A
#
# COMPACT_ATOMS: atom_id res chain seq x y z
N MET A 1 -69.88 3.02 37.55
CA MET A 1 -68.81 3.94 37.07
C MET A 1 -67.52 3.50 37.75
N ARG A 2 -66.36 3.26 37.14
CA ARG A 2 -65.84 3.48 35.79
C ARG A 2 -64.54 2.64 35.65
N ILE A 3 -64.40 2.04 34.46
CA ILE A 3 -63.17 1.89 33.64
C ILE A 3 -62.08 0.91 34.13
N ALA A 4 -62.03 -0.21 33.40
CA ALA A 4 -60.91 -1.15 33.29
C ALA A 4 -59.70 -0.51 32.60
N LEU A 5 -58.50 -0.85 33.05
CA LEU A 5 -57.25 -0.55 32.35
C LEU A 5 -56.49 -1.86 32.13
N LEU A 6 -56.65 -2.42 30.93
CA LEU A 6 -55.74 -3.43 30.38
C LEU A 6 -54.44 -2.74 29.98
N ALA A 7 -53.35 -3.06 30.66
CA ALA A 7 -52.01 -2.75 30.20
C ALA A 7 -51.56 -3.87 29.23
N LEU A 8 -51.65 -3.60 27.94
CA LEU A 8 -51.17 -4.49 26.89
C LEU A 8 -49.64 -4.32 26.76
N LEU A 9 -48.88 -5.22 27.36
CA LEU A 9 -47.42 -5.33 27.18
C LEU A 9 -47.14 -5.91 25.78
N LEU A 10 -46.84 -5.05 24.82
CA LEU A 10 -46.28 -5.43 23.52
C LEU A 10 -44.81 -5.78 23.71
N ALA A 11 -44.53 -7.07 23.87
CA ALA A 11 -43.18 -7.61 23.78
C ALA A 11 -42.69 -7.52 22.33
N VAL A 12 -41.83 -6.54 22.05
CA VAL A 12 -41.10 -6.46 20.77
C VAL A 12 -40.03 -7.55 20.78
N ALA A 13 -40.35 -8.70 20.18
CA ALA A 13 -39.37 -9.76 19.91
C ALA A 13 -38.43 -9.30 18.77
N ALA A 14 -37.42 -8.51 19.13
CA ALA A 14 -36.30 -8.23 18.23
C ALA A 14 -35.46 -9.51 18.10
N CYS A 15 -35.59 -10.22 16.98
CA CYS A 15 -34.68 -11.31 16.63
C CYS A 15 -33.26 -10.74 16.53
N PRO A 16 -32.28 -11.23 17.32
CA PRO A 16 -30.89 -10.90 17.07
C PRO A 16 -30.43 -11.71 15.85
N GLY A 17 -30.60 -11.13 14.66
CA GLY A 17 -30.01 -11.68 13.44
C GLY A 17 -28.49 -11.72 13.60
N ALA A 18 -27.89 -12.89 13.41
CA ALA A 18 -26.45 -13.07 13.43
C ALA A 18 -25.77 -12.05 12.49
N PRO A 19 -24.61 -11.47 12.86
CA PRO A 19 -23.94 -10.48 12.03
C PRO A 19 -23.63 -11.10 10.67
N LYS A 20 -24.22 -10.55 9.60
CA LYS A 20 -23.80 -10.88 8.23
C LYS A 20 -22.36 -10.43 8.07
N GLY A 21 -21.49 -11.36 7.67
CA GLY A 21 -20.12 -11.02 7.29
C GLY A 21 -20.09 -10.04 6.11
N PRO A 22 -18.94 -9.38 5.88
CA PRO A 22 -18.80 -8.40 4.81
C PRO A 22 -19.04 -9.05 3.44
N SER A 23 -19.75 -8.32 2.58
CA SER A 23 -19.95 -8.64 1.18
C SER A 23 -18.65 -8.54 0.38
N ALA A 24 -18.63 -9.17 -0.80
CA ALA A 24 -17.48 -9.08 -1.71
C ALA A 24 -17.16 -7.64 -2.14
N SER A 25 -18.19 -6.79 -2.30
CA SER A 25 -18.02 -5.36 -2.59
C SER A 25 -17.37 -4.60 -1.44
N GLU A 26 -17.76 -4.89 -0.20
CA GLU A 26 -17.16 -4.26 0.99
C GLU A 26 -15.69 -4.69 1.14
N MET A 27 -15.40 -5.97 0.96
CA MET A 27 -14.03 -6.48 0.97
C MET A 27 -13.16 -5.84 -0.11
N ARG A 28 -13.70 -5.67 -1.33
CA ARG A 28 -13.01 -4.98 -2.44
C ARG A 28 -12.67 -3.54 -2.08
N MET A 29 -13.65 -2.79 -1.58
CA MET A 29 -13.46 -1.40 -1.16
C MET A 29 -12.45 -1.29 -0.01
N GLN A 30 -12.48 -2.20 0.96
CA GLN A 30 -11.51 -2.26 2.05
C GLN A 30 -10.08 -2.42 1.52
N LYS A 31 -9.85 -3.33 0.57
CA LYS A 31 -8.52 -3.52 -0.04
C LYS A 31 -8.07 -2.31 -0.86
N GLN A 32 -8.97 -1.67 -1.61
CA GLN A 32 -8.64 -0.44 -2.35
C GLN A 32 -8.29 0.73 -1.41
N ASN A 33 -8.96 0.84 -0.27
CA ASN A 33 -8.62 1.82 0.76
C ASN A 33 -7.24 1.53 1.38
N GLN A 34 -6.90 0.27 1.64
CA GLN A 34 -5.56 -0.12 2.11
C GLN A 34 -4.48 0.21 1.07
N ILE A 35 -4.71 -0.12 -0.21
CA ILE A 35 -3.80 0.27 -1.30
C ILE A 35 -3.60 1.80 -1.31
N THR A 36 -4.67 2.58 -1.16
CA THR A 36 -4.61 4.04 -1.13
C THR A 36 -3.79 4.56 0.05
N ALA A 37 -3.97 3.97 1.24
CA ALA A 37 -3.21 4.34 2.43
C ALA A 37 -1.72 4.03 2.27
N LEU A 38 -1.37 2.82 1.83
CA LEU A 38 0.02 2.41 1.57
C LEU A 38 0.67 3.26 0.48
N TRP A 39 -0.07 3.57 -0.59
CA TRP A 39 0.43 4.43 -1.67
C TRP A 39 0.68 5.86 -1.19
N THR A 40 -0.18 6.39 -0.33
CA THR A 40 0.03 7.72 0.28
C THR A 40 1.31 7.73 1.12
N GLN A 41 1.55 6.70 1.93
CA GLN A 41 2.80 6.58 2.70
C GLN A 41 4.04 6.54 1.79
N ILE A 42 4.01 5.78 0.68
CA ILE A 42 5.10 5.78 -0.29
C ILE A 42 5.37 7.20 -0.81
N ARG A 43 4.32 7.97 -1.15
CA ARG A 43 4.47 9.34 -1.65
C ARG A 43 5.08 10.28 -0.61
N ASP A 44 4.72 10.12 0.65
CA ASP A 44 5.28 10.92 1.75
C ASP A 44 6.76 10.60 1.96
N TRP A 45 7.12 9.31 2.02
CA TRP A 45 8.52 8.88 2.08
C TRP A 45 9.34 9.30 0.87
N ARG A 46 8.76 9.32 -0.33
CA ARG A 46 9.45 9.83 -1.52
C ARG A 46 9.79 11.31 -1.37
N ARG A 47 8.87 12.11 -0.83
CA ARG A 47 9.13 13.52 -0.53
C ARG A 47 10.23 13.69 0.51
N GLU A 48 10.20 12.90 1.59
CA GLU A 48 11.24 12.91 2.63
C GLU A 48 12.63 12.54 2.07
N ALA A 49 12.69 11.62 1.09
CA ALA A 49 13.91 11.26 0.38
C ALA A 49 14.41 12.34 -0.60
N GLY A 50 13.66 13.42 -0.80
CA GLY A 50 13.91 14.42 -1.85
C GLY A 50 13.73 13.86 -3.27
N MET A 51 12.85 12.88 -3.45
CA MET A 51 12.43 12.37 -4.75
C MET A 51 11.12 13.03 -5.18
N ASP A 52 10.82 12.98 -6.48
CA ASP A 52 9.50 13.36 -6.98
C ASP A 52 8.42 12.51 -6.33
N VAL A 53 7.26 13.12 -6.04
CA VAL A 53 6.16 12.46 -5.31
C VAL A 53 5.70 11.20 -6.03
N ASP A 54 5.60 11.25 -7.35
CA ASP A 54 5.30 10.10 -8.19
C ASP A 54 6.58 9.59 -8.89
N PRO A 55 6.71 8.28 -9.18
CA PRO A 55 7.88 7.73 -9.83
C PRO A 55 7.99 8.16 -11.29
N SER A 56 9.20 8.08 -11.83
CA SER A 56 9.51 8.42 -13.21
C SER A 56 8.56 7.74 -14.20
N PRO A 57 7.98 8.48 -15.16
CA PRO A 57 7.14 7.91 -16.21
C PRO A 57 7.84 6.79 -17.01
N ILE A 58 9.16 6.86 -17.14
CA ILE A 58 9.96 5.84 -17.84
C ILE A 58 9.88 4.50 -17.09
N LEU A 59 10.00 4.53 -15.76
CA LEU A 59 9.92 3.32 -14.94
C LEU A 59 8.49 2.79 -14.79
N ILE A 60 7.47 3.66 -14.90
CA ILE A 60 6.08 3.23 -15.00
C ILE A 60 5.81 2.54 -16.35
N SER A 61 6.41 3.03 -17.43
CA SER A 61 6.23 2.47 -18.79
C SER A 61 6.98 1.14 -18.98
N GLN A 62 8.03 0.91 -18.21
CA GLN A 62 8.83 -0.32 -18.20
C GLN A 62 8.94 -0.87 -16.77
N PRO A 63 7.82 -1.29 -16.17
CA PRO A 63 7.81 -1.64 -14.77
C PRO A 63 8.58 -2.94 -14.54
N PRO A 64 9.28 -3.06 -13.40
CA PRO A 64 9.81 -4.33 -12.93
C PRO A 64 8.69 -5.39 -12.93
N LYS A 65 9.01 -6.65 -13.25
CA LYS A 65 8.02 -7.72 -13.21
C LYS A 65 7.54 -7.93 -11.77
N THR A 66 8.49 -8.04 -10.84
CA THR A 66 8.26 -8.19 -9.40
C THR A 66 8.88 -7.05 -8.59
N VAL A 67 8.51 -6.93 -7.31
CA VAL A 67 9.21 -6.02 -6.39
C VAL A 67 10.65 -6.51 -6.14
N SER A 68 10.90 -7.82 -6.14
CA SER A 68 12.26 -8.36 -6.03
C SER A 68 13.15 -7.91 -7.20
N ASP A 69 12.62 -7.81 -8.41
CA ASP A 69 13.37 -7.25 -9.56
C ASP A 69 13.63 -5.75 -9.38
N ALA A 70 12.67 -5.02 -8.78
CA ALA A 70 12.84 -3.61 -8.44
C ALA A 70 13.95 -3.38 -7.41
N LYS A 71 14.12 -4.32 -6.44
CA LYS A 71 15.18 -4.27 -5.42
C LYS A 71 16.59 -4.48 -6.01
N ARG A 72 16.71 -5.19 -7.15
CA ARG A 72 18.00 -5.56 -7.76
C ARG A 72 18.55 -4.46 -8.66
N VAL A 73 19.00 -3.38 -8.04
CA VAL A 73 19.60 -2.21 -8.73
C VAL A 73 21.06 -1.97 -8.37
N CYS A 74 21.51 -2.48 -7.21
CA CYS A 74 22.92 -2.46 -6.87
C CYS A 74 23.68 -3.59 -7.54
N PRO A 75 24.90 -3.35 -8.05
CA PRO A 75 25.84 -4.41 -8.36
C PRO A 75 26.09 -5.27 -7.11
N GLU A 76 26.23 -6.59 -7.27
CA GLU A 76 26.44 -7.51 -6.12
C GLU A 76 27.71 -7.19 -5.33
N SER A 77 28.72 -6.62 -5.98
CA SER A 77 29.97 -6.21 -5.35
C SER A 77 29.92 -4.83 -4.67
N HIS A 78 28.79 -4.12 -4.75
CA HIS A 78 28.66 -2.79 -4.19
C HIS A 78 28.25 -2.85 -2.72
N THR A 79 29.06 -2.24 -1.86
CA THR A 79 28.74 -2.04 -0.44
C THR A 79 28.36 -0.57 -0.24
N VAL A 80 27.12 -0.33 0.17
CA VAL A 80 26.65 1.02 0.50
C VAL A 80 27.24 1.44 1.85
N PRO A 81 27.78 2.66 1.98
CA PRO A 81 28.32 3.14 3.26
C PRO A 81 27.28 3.17 4.38
N ALA A 82 27.71 3.00 5.63
CA ALA A 82 26.83 3.01 6.79
C ALA A 82 26.14 4.37 7.02
N THR A 83 26.74 5.47 6.57
CA THR A 83 26.17 6.83 6.61
C THR A 83 24.89 6.95 5.78
N CYS A 84 24.70 6.08 4.80
CA CYS A 84 23.52 6.03 3.93
C CYS A 84 22.35 5.23 4.54
N HIS A 85 22.48 4.80 5.81
CA HIS A 85 21.48 3.95 6.48
C HIS A 85 20.07 4.51 6.36
N ASP A 86 19.86 5.80 6.61
CA ASP A 86 18.51 6.40 6.58
C ASP A 86 17.86 6.32 5.19
N ILE A 87 18.63 6.62 4.13
CA ILE A 87 18.14 6.55 2.74
C ILE A 87 17.82 5.09 2.38
N CYS A 88 18.65 4.14 2.81
CA CYS A 88 18.45 2.73 2.53
C CYS A 88 17.27 2.13 3.31
N SER A 89 17.12 2.48 4.58
CA SER A 89 15.97 2.10 5.40
C SER A 89 14.65 2.63 4.81
N LEU A 90 14.66 3.87 4.33
CA LEU A 90 13.51 4.45 3.63
C LEU A 90 13.20 3.72 2.31
N ALA A 91 14.23 3.34 1.56
CA ALA A 91 14.06 2.56 0.35
C ALA A 91 13.48 1.17 0.62
N ASP A 92 13.91 0.51 1.70
CA ASP A 92 13.37 -0.79 2.10
C ASP A 92 11.89 -0.66 2.53
N ALA A 93 11.54 0.37 3.32
CA ALA A 93 10.15 0.66 3.70
C ALA A 93 9.23 0.90 2.48
N ILE A 94 9.70 1.66 1.48
CA ILE A 94 8.97 1.86 0.22
C ILE A 94 8.74 0.51 -0.49
N CYS A 95 9.76 -0.34 -0.53
CA CYS A 95 9.65 -1.64 -1.18
C CYS A 95 8.72 -2.61 -0.44
N ASP A 96 8.69 -2.58 0.89
CA ASP A 96 7.77 -3.40 1.69
C ASP A 96 6.31 -2.97 1.46
N ASN A 97 6.04 -1.66 1.41
CA ASN A 97 4.73 -1.17 1.00
C ASN A 97 4.39 -1.54 -0.46
N ALA A 98 5.38 -1.59 -1.36
CA ALA A 98 5.17 -2.07 -2.72
C ALA A 98 4.78 -3.56 -2.78
N GLU A 99 5.38 -4.40 -1.94
CA GLU A 99 4.98 -5.81 -1.82
C GLU A 99 3.54 -5.95 -1.30
N ALA A 100 3.19 -5.20 -0.25
CA ALA A 100 1.84 -5.19 0.29
C ALA A 100 0.80 -4.72 -0.74
N ILE A 101 1.07 -3.63 -1.47
CA ILE A 101 0.19 -3.14 -2.54
C ILE A 101 0.02 -4.17 -3.65
N CYS A 102 1.11 -4.80 -4.10
CA CYS A 102 1.04 -5.81 -5.15
C CYS A 102 0.32 -7.09 -4.71
N GLY A 103 0.48 -7.53 -3.45
CA GLY A 103 -0.30 -8.63 -2.89
C GLY A 103 -1.80 -8.32 -2.85
N LEU A 104 -2.18 -7.11 -2.41
CA LEU A 104 -3.58 -6.67 -2.44
C LEU A 104 -4.13 -6.56 -3.88
N ALA A 105 -3.30 -6.15 -4.84
CA ALA A 105 -3.69 -6.08 -6.24
C ALA A 105 -3.90 -7.47 -6.85
N ASP A 106 -3.05 -8.44 -6.51
CA ASP A 106 -3.21 -9.83 -6.94
C ASP A 106 -4.47 -10.45 -6.38
N ASP A 107 -4.78 -10.20 -5.10
CA ASP A 107 -6.03 -10.64 -4.46
C ASP A 107 -7.29 -10.04 -5.12
N LEU A 108 -7.21 -8.80 -5.59
CA LEU A 108 -8.31 -8.11 -6.28
C LEU A 108 -8.47 -8.58 -7.73
N GLY A 109 -7.45 -9.22 -8.28
CA GLY A 109 -7.41 -9.74 -9.64
C GLY A 109 -6.75 -8.81 -10.66
N LYS A 110 -6.35 -9.40 -11.80
CA LYS A 110 -5.62 -8.70 -12.86
C LYS A 110 -6.45 -7.67 -13.63
N GLN A 111 -7.78 -7.76 -13.53
CA GLN A 111 -8.74 -6.83 -14.12
C GLN A 111 -9.03 -5.59 -13.27
N ASP A 112 -8.44 -5.48 -12.06
CA ASP A 112 -8.56 -4.28 -11.24
C ASP A 112 -7.50 -3.23 -11.64
N ASP A 113 -7.83 -2.41 -12.64
CA ASP A 113 -6.90 -1.42 -13.19
C ASP A 113 -6.34 -0.46 -12.14
N PHE A 114 -7.15 -0.09 -11.14
CA PHE A 114 -6.71 0.76 -10.04
C PHE A 114 -5.60 0.07 -9.24
N ALA A 115 -5.84 -1.16 -8.79
CA ALA A 115 -4.89 -1.90 -7.97
C ALA A 115 -3.62 -2.26 -8.76
N GLN A 116 -3.77 -2.70 -10.02
CA GLN A 116 -2.64 -3.02 -10.89
C GLN A 116 -1.81 -1.77 -11.24
N GLY A 117 -2.47 -0.63 -11.46
CA GLY A 117 -1.80 0.66 -11.65
C GLY A 117 -0.99 1.07 -10.42
N LYS A 118 -1.56 0.92 -9.21
CA LYS A 118 -0.83 1.22 -7.96
C LYS A 118 0.33 0.27 -7.69
N CYS A 119 0.18 -1.03 -7.96
CA CYS A 119 1.30 -1.98 -7.89
C CYS A 119 2.43 -1.60 -8.87
N THR A 120 2.07 -1.18 -10.08
CA THR A 120 3.03 -0.72 -11.10
C THR A 120 3.81 0.51 -10.60
N SER A 121 3.12 1.53 -10.11
CA SER A 121 3.76 2.71 -9.53
C SER A 121 4.61 2.37 -8.29
N ALA A 122 4.12 1.52 -7.39
CA ALA A 122 4.87 1.12 -6.20
C ALA A 122 6.17 0.37 -6.53
N LYS A 123 6.16 -0.52 -7.53
CA LYS A 123 7.38 -1.17 -8.04
C LYS A 123 8.38 -0.16 -8.60
N ALA A 124 7.90 0.82 -9.37
CA ALA A 124 8.75 1.89 -9.89
C ALA A 124 9.36 2.73 -8.75
N SER A 125 8.56 3.09 -7.73
CA SER A 125 9.03 3.82 -6.57
C SER A 125 10.07 3.05 -5.75
N CYS A 126 9.87 1.75 -5.54
CA CYS A 126 10.86 0.87 -4.90
C CYS A 126 12.18 0.88 -5.68
N ARG A 127 12.13 0.75 -7.01
CA ARG A 127 13.31 0.74 -7.85
C ARG A 127 14.14 2.03 -7.71
N GLU A 128 13.48 3.18 -7.80
CA GLU A 128 14.16 4.48 -7.66
C GLU A 128 14.75 4.69 -6.28
N ALA A 129 14.00 4.32 -5.23
CA ALA A 129 14.49 4.45 -3.86
C ALA A 129 15.74 3.58 -3.65
N LYS A 130 15.74 2.34 -4.17
CA LYS A 130 16.92 1.48 -4.11
C LYS A 130 18.07 2.02 -4.97
N GLN A 131 17.81 2.64 -6.11
CA GLN A 131 18.85 3.30 -6.92
C GLN A 131 19.49 4.45 -6.15
N ARG A 132 18.69 5.22 -5.39
CA ARG A 132 19.18 6.33 -4.57
C ARG A 132 19.98 5.84 -3.36
N CYS A 133 19.53 4.79 -2.67
CA CYS A 133 20.33 4.09 -1.66
C CYS A 133 21.67 3.62 -2.25
N CYS A 134 21.65 3.03 -3.44
CA CYS A 134 22.86 2.53 -4.10
C CYS A 134 23.83 3.63 -4.55
N GLY A 135 23.30 4.76 -5.00
CA GLY A 135 24.08 5.91 -5.42
C GLY A 135 24.57 6.78 -4.26
N CYS A 136 24.14 6.47 -3.03
CA CYS A 136 24.58 7.21 -1.85
C CYS A 136 26.06 6.94 -1.57
N SER A 137 26.79 8.00 -1.24
CA SER A 137 28.21 7.94 -0.97
C SER A 137 28.56 8.85 0.22
N ASP A 138 29.65 8.55 0.91
CA ASP A 138 30.16 9.33 2.07
C ASP A 138 30.57 10.77 1.73
N LYS A 139 30.51 11.16 0.46
CA LYS A 139 30.81 12.54 0.07
C LYS A 139 29.64 13.43 0.46
N THR A 140 29.80 14.09 1.60
CA THR A 140 29.13 15.36 1.88
C THR A 140 29.33 16.29 0.67
N PRO A 141 28.27 16.98 0.19
CA PRO A 141 28.40 18.03 -0.83
C PRO A 141 29.42 19.10 -0.43
#